data_AF-A0A3D5V006-F1
#
_entry.id   AF-A0A3D5V006-F1
#
_cell.length_a   1.000
_cell.length_b   1.000
_cell.length_c   1.000
_cell.angle_alpha   90.00
_cell.angle_beta   90.00
_cell.angle_gamma   90.00
#
_symmetry.space_group_name_H-M   'P 1'
#
loop_
_entity.id
_entity.type
_entity.pdbx_description
1 polymer ?
#
loop_
_entity_poly.entity_id
_entity_poly.type
_entity_poly.pdbx_seq_one_letter_code
_entity_poly.pdbx_strand_id
1 'polypeptide(L)'
;EALAVVNEDRGEALMDEIREIVASALEAEHGRLDQRQSEVIATRTWLSASIVGALIATILLAILSAQLTRRQFASVENRRHQLSLLNTELETRVRDRTHELEMAREMAEAETARAEHERGRVELLLREVTHRVGNNLAMVSSLLRMQQAKLDDNGARAALETARGRIQTISTAQRRLRLGDDLQSTRADSLLEAVVSDLADAALESSTIAVSSSFEPLVVS
;
A
#
# COMPACT_ATOMS: atom_id res chain seq x y z
N GLU A 1 23.37 -15.37 -139.93
CA GLU A 1 24.18 -15.78 -138.77
C GLU A 1 23.85 -14.90 -137.56
N ALA A 2 23.68 -15.55 -136.41
CA ALA A 2 24.04 -15.05 -135.07
C ALA A 2 23.09 -14.17 -134.22
N LEU A 3 21.74 -14.21 -134.32
CA LEU A 3 20.91 -13.48 -133.32
C LEU A 3 19.58 -14.11 -132.84
N ALA A 4 19.29 -15.40 -133.08
CA ALA A 4 17.97 -15.97 -132.76
C ALA A 4 17.96 -17.26 -131.90
N VAL A 5 19.07 -17.68 -131.27
CA VAL A 5 19.13 -18.99 -130.55
C VAL A 5 19.80 -18.91 -129.15
N VAL A 6 20.12 -17.73 -128.61
CA VAL A 6 20.90 -17.66 -127.34
C VAL A 6 20.24 -16.89 -126.19
N ASN A 7 19.07 -16.25 -126.38
CA ASN A 7 18.54 -15.34 -125.33
C ASN A 7 17.15 -15.63 -124.77
N GLU A 8 16.39 -16.60 -125.29
CA GLU A 8 15.01 -16.87 -124.82
C GLU A 8 14.99 -17.99 -123.76
N ASP A 9 15.40 -19.23 -124.11
CA ASP A 9 15.38 -20.38 -123.19
C ASP A 9 16.29 -20.24 -121.95
N ARG A 10 17.43 -19.55 -122.09
CA ARG A 10 18.40 -19.41 -120.99
C ARG A 10 18.02 -18.30 -120.00
N GLY A 11 17.28 -17.29 -120.47
CA GLY A 11 16.72 -16.25 -119.61
C GLY A 11 15.52 -16.75 -118.81
N GLU A 12 14.67 -17.56 -119.44
CA GLU A 12 13.50 -18.18 -118.79
C GLU A 12 13.91 -19.14 -117.66
N ALA A 13 14.86 -20.04 -117.92
CA ALA A 13 15.38 -20.97 -116.90
C ALA A 13 16.01 -20.24 -115.69
N LEU A 14 16.74 -19.15 -115.92
CA LEU A 14 17.32 -18.32 -114.86
C LEU A 14 16.25 -17.61 -114.03
N MET A 15 15.17 -17.13 -114.67
CA MET A 15 14.07 -16.46 -113.97
C MET A 15 13.25 -17.44 -113.14
N ASP A 16 13.09 -18.69 -113.59
CA ASP A 16 12.43 -19.74 -112.81
C ASP A 16 13.28 -20.19 -111.61
N GLU A 17 14.59 -20.36 -111.79
CA GLU A 17 15.52 -20.64 -110.68
C GLU A 17 15.52 -19.51 -109.65
N ILE A 18 15.55 -18.25 -110.09
CA ILE A 18 15.42 -17.09 -109.19
C ILE A 18 14.06 -17.08 -108.51
N ARG A 19 12.96 -17.38 -109.22
CA ARG A 19 11.61 -17.42 -108.64
C ARG A 19 11.49 -18.49 -107.57
N GLU A 20 12.09 -19.65 -107.76
CA GLU A 20 12.10 -20.76 -106.80
C GLU A 20 12.95 -20.44 -105.57
N ILE A 21 14.14 -19.85 -105.76
CA ILE A 21 14.99 -19.39 -104.64
C ILE A 21 14.28 -18.29 -103.84
N VAL A 22 13.65 -17.32 -104.52
CA VAL A 22 12.89 -16.24 -103.86
C VAL A 22 11.67 -16.80 -103.15
N ALA A 23 10.93 -17.74 -103.74
CA ALA A 23 9.76 -18.37 -103.12
C ALA A 23 10.15 -19.16 -101.86
N SER A 24 11.20 -19.99 -101.93
CA SER A 24 11.69 -20.75 -100.78
C SER A 24 12.29 -19.86 -99.68
N ALA A 25 12.99 -18.77 -100.05
CA ALA A 25 13.49 -17.79 -99.08
C ALA A 25 12.35 -17.01 -98.40
N LEU A 26 11.29 -16.64 -99.15
CA LEU A 26 10.10 -15.99 -98.61
C LEU A 26 9.35 -16.93 -97.65
N GLU A 27 9.20 -18.20 -98.01
CA GLU A 27 8.55 -19.21 -97.18
C GLU A 27 9.35 -19.49 -95.89
N ALA A 28 10.68 -19.58 -95.99
CA ALA A 28 11.56 -19.71 -94.83
C ALA A 28 11.49 -18.48 -93.91
N GLU A 29 11.43 -17.26 -94.47
CA GLU A 29 11.26 -16.04 -93.67
C GLU A 29 9.87 -15.99 -93.02
N HIS A 30 8.81 -16.37 -93.73
CA HIS A 30 7.47 -16.45 -93.17
C HIS A 30 7.42 -17.45 -92.01
N GLY A 31 8.02 -18.64 -92.16
CA GLY A 31 8.10 -19.63 -91.07
C GLY A 31 8.89 -19.12 -89.86
N ARG A 32 9.98 -18.36 -90.07
CA ARG A 32 10.74 -17.74 -88.97
C ARG A 32 9.97 -16.61 -88.29
N LEU A 33 9.21 -15.82 -89.05
CA LEU A 33 8.35 -14.76 -88.53
C LEU A 33 7.21 -15.34 -87.69
N ASP A 34 6.53 -16.37 -88.17
CA ASP A 34 5.47 -17.07 -87.43
C ASP A 34 6.00 -17.70 -86.14
N GLN A 35 7.18 -18.34 -86.19
CA GLN A 35 7.82 -18.90 -85.01
C GLN A 35 8.14 -17.80 -83.98
N ARG A 36 8.83 -16.72 -84.38
CA ARG A 36 9.14 -15.59 -83.49
C ARG A 36 7.88 -14.94 -82.94
N GLN A 37 6.84 -14.80 -83.76
CA GLN A 37 5.57 -14.21 -83.35
C GLN A 37 4.88 -15.07 -82.28
N SER A 38 4.91 -16.41 -82.41
CA SER A 38 4.34 -17.32 -81.43
C SER A 38 5.06 -17.26 -80.07
N GLU A 39 6.39 -17.21 -80.07
CA GLU A 39 7.22 -17.11 -78.86
C GLU A 39 6.99 -15.78 -78.13
N VAL A 40 6.88 -14.67 -78.87
CA VAL A 40 6.58 -13.34 -78.31
C VAL A 40 5.19 -13.30 -77.68
N ILE A 41 4.17 -13.87 -78.33
CA ILE A 41 2.80 -13.91 -77.80
C ILE A 41 2.73 -14.76 -76.52
N ALA A 42 3.36 -15.93 -76.50
CA ALA A 42 3.39 -16.80 -75.33
C ALA A 42 4.06 -16.12 -74.13
N THR A 43 5.21 -15.48 -74.36
CA THR A 43 5.94 -14.77 -73.31
C THR A 43 5.15 -13.58 -72.77
N ARG A 44 4.51 -12.80 -73.66
CA ARG A 44 3.70 -11.64 -73.28
C ARG A 44 2.48 -12.03 -72.46
N THR A 45 1.77 -13.08 -72.85
CA THR A 45 0.56 -13.55 -72.13
C THR A 45 0.92 -14.05 -70.73
N TRP A 46 2.00 -14.82 -70.59
CA TRP A 46 2.45 -15.32 -69.30
C TRP A 46 2.89 -14.19 -68.33
N LEU A 47 3.59 -13.17 -68.84
CA LEU A 47 3.94 -11.98 -68.06
C LEU A 47 2.69 -11.22 -67.59
N SER A 48 1.73 -11.00 -68.49
CA SER A 48 0.48 -10.32 -68.12
C SER A 48 -0.33 -11.08 -67.07
N ALA A 49 -0.40 -12.42 -67.17
CA ALA A 49 -1.09 -13.25 -66.18
C ALA A 49 -0.42 -13.18 -64.79
N SER A 50 0.91 -13.16 -64.74
CA SER A 50 1.67 -13.06 -63.49
C SER A 50 1.47 -11.71 -62.80
N ILE A 51 1.43 -10.61 -63.57
CA ILE A 51 1.15 -9.27 -63.05
C ILE A 51 -0.27 -9.21 -62.46
N VAL A 52 -1.26 -9.74 -63.19
CA VAL A 52 -2.65 -9.79 -62.71
C VAL A 52 -2.75 -10.61 -61.43
N GLY A 53 -2.09 -11.78 -61.37
CA GLY A 53 -2.04 -12.60 -60.17
C GLY A 53 -1.41 -11.89 -58.97
N ALA A 54 -0.29 -11.18 -59.18
CA ALA A 54 0.36 -10.39 -58.14
C ALA A 54 -0.53 -9.26 -57.62
N LEU A 55 -1.25 -8.55 -58.51
CA LEU A 55 -2.19 -7.51 -58.13
C LEU A 55 -3.37 -8.06 -57.32
N ILE A 56 -3.89 -9.22 -57.70
CA ILE A 56 -4.95 -9.88 -56.93
C ILE A 56 -4.44 -10.24 -55.53
N ALA A 57 -3.23 -10.80 -55.43
CA ALA A 57 -2.62 -11.18 -54.16
C ALA A 57 -2.41 -9.97 -53.23
N THR A 58 -1.93 -8.83 -53.74
CA THR A 58 -1.73 -7.63 -52.92
C THR A 58 -3.05 -7.04 -52.44
N ILE A 59 -4.09 -7.04 -53.28
CA ILE A 59 -5.44 -6.61 -52.89
C ILE A 59 -6.00 -7.53 -51.79
N LEU A 60 -5.86 -8.85 -51.94
CA LEU A 60 -6.31 -9.81 -50.93
C LEU A 60 -5.58 -9.62 -49.59
N LEU A 61 -4.26 -9.43 -49.62
CA LEU A 61 -3.47 -9.14 -48.42
C LEU A 61 -3.86 -7.82 -47.77
N ALA A 62 -4.12 -6.78 -48.56
CA ALA A 62 -4.59 -5.49 -48.06
C ALA A 62 -5.96 -5.60 -47.38
N ILE A 63 -6.90 -6.36 -47.99
CA ILE A 63 -8.22 -6.63 -47.42
C ILE A 63 -8.08 -7.41 -46.10
N LEU A 64 -7.27 -8.46 -46.08
CA LEU A 64 -7.05 -9.28 -44.88
C LEU A 64 -6.42 -8.45 -43.75
N SER A 65 -5.40 -7.65 -44.07
CA SER A 65 -4.75 -6.73 -43.14
C SER A 65 -5.75 -5.71 -42.56
N ALA A 66 -6.57 -5.11 -43.41
CA ALA A 66 -7.61 -4.18 -43.00
C ALA A 66 -8.66 -4.84 -42.09
N GLN A 67 -9.08 -6.08 -42.38
CA GLN A 67 -10.02 -6.83 -41.54
C GLN A 67 -9.44 -7.16 -40.16
N LEU A 68 -8.21 -7.64 -40.09
CA LEU A 68 -7.52 -7.94 -38.83
C LEU A 68 -7.35 -6.68 -37.98
N THR A 69 -6.95 -5.58 -38.62
CA THR A 69 -6.82 -4.27 -37.98
C THR A 69 -8.15 -3.82 -37.39
N ARG A 70 -9.24 -3.85 -38.16
CA ARG A 70 -10.59 -3.49 -37.68
C ARG A 70 -11.04 -4.34 -36.48
N ARG A 71 -10.78 -5.65 -36.50
CA ARG A 71 -11.10 -6.55 -35.38
C ARG A 71 -10.30 -6.22 -34.12
N GLN A 72 -9.01 -5.91 -34.26
CA GLN A 72 -8.16 -5.53 -33.13
C GLN A 72 -8.60 -4.20 -32.52
N PHE A 73 -8.92 -3.18 -33.33
CA PHE A 73 -9.40 -1.89 -32.83
C PHE A 73 -10.68 -2.01 -32.00
N ALA A 74 -11.66 -2.81 -32.45
CA ALA A 74 -12.89 -3.03 -31.69
C ALA A 74 -12.65 -3.66 -30.30
N SER A 75 -11.68 -4.58 -30.20
CA SER A 75 -11.32 -5.17 -28.90
C SER A 75 -10.56 -4.22 -27.98
N VAL A 76 -9.78 -3.29 -28.55
CA VAL A 76 -9.00 -2.32 -27.77
C VAL A 76 -9.91 -1.27 -27.15
N GLU A 77 -10.92 -0.80 -27.88
CA GLU A 77 -11.85 0.22 -27.38
C GLU A 77 -12.68 -0.31 -26.20
N ASN A 78 -13.21 -1.54 -26.31
CA ASN A 78 -13.93 -2.16 -25.20
C ASN A 78 -13.05 -2.34 -23.95
N ARG A 79 -11.78 -2.75 -24.11
CA ARG A 79 -10.85 -2.88 -22.98
C ARG A 79 -10.53 -1.53 -22.36
N ARG A 80 -10.37 -0.47 -23.16
CA ARG A 80 -10.15 0.90 -22.67
C ARG A 80 -11.35 1.40 -21.88
N HIS A 81 -12.57 1.18 -22.38
CA HIS A 81 -13.78 1.54 -21.65
C HIS A 81 -13.92 0.77 -20.34
N GLN A 82 -13.66 -0.54 -20.35
CA GLN A 82 -13.69 -1.35 -19.13
C GLN A 82 -12.67 -0.87 -18.09
N LEU A 83 -11.43 -0.58 -18.50
CA LEU A 83 -10.41 -0.03 -17.62
C LEU A 83 -10.81 1.34 -17.07
N SER A 84 -11.40 2.21 -17.91
CA SER A 84 -11.88 3.51 -17.46
C SER A 84 -12.98 3.38 -16.41
N LEU A 85 -13.96 2.50 -16.62
CA LEU A 85 -15.06 2.30 -15.67
C LEU A 85 -14.55 1.73 -14.34
N LEU A 86 -13.69 0.71 -14.41
CA LEU A 86 -13.07 0.14 -13.21
C LEU A 86 -12.20 1.16 -12.49
N ASN A 87 -11.46 2.00 -13.22
CA ASN A 87 -10.65 3.03 -12.60
C ASN A 87 -11.53 4.08 -11.89
N THR A 88 -12.59 4.57 -12.53
CA THR A 88 -13.54 5.49 -11.90
C THR A 88 -14.20 4.88 -10.67
N GLU A 89 -14.57 3.60 -10.73
CA GLU A 89 -15.13 2.88 -9.57
C GLU A 89 -14.11 2.74 -8.44
N LEU A 90 -12.86 2.40 -8.75
CA LEU A 90 -11.78 2.31 -7.77
C LEU A 90 -11.46 3.68 -7.16
N GLU A 91 -11.37 4.73 -7.96
CA GLU A 91 -11.19 6.11 -7.51
C GLU A 91 -12.30 6.53 -6.55
N THR A 92 -13.56 6.17 -6.85
CA THR A 92 -14.70 6.44 -5.97
C THR A 92 -14.56 5.67 -4.65
N ARG A 93 -14.28 4.37 -4.70
CA ARG A 93 -14.11 3.55 -3.49
C ARG A 93 -12.93 4.03 -2.63
N VAL A 94 -11.82 4.42 -3.24
CA VAL A 94 -10.65 4.94 -2.53
C VAL A 94 -10.98 6.26 -1.85
N ARG A 95 -11.70 7.16 -2.55
CA ARG A 95 -12.16 8.42 -1.98
C ARG A 95 -13.09 8.20 -0.80
N ASP A 96 -14.09 7.32 -0.95
CA ASP A 96 -15.05 7.02 0.12
C ASP A 96 -14.37 6.41 1.34
N ARG A 97 -13.47 5.44 1.12
CA ARG A 97 -12.70 4.82 2.22
C ARG A 97 -11.74 5.79 2.89
N THR A 98 -11.11 6.68 2.13
CA THR A 98 -10.25 7.72 2.71
C THR A 98 -11.08 8.63 3.62
N HIS A 99 -12.26 9.05 3.17
CA HIS A 99 -13.15 9.89 3.97
C HIS A 99 -13.64 9.18 5.25
N GLU A 100 -14.04 7.91 5.14
CA GLU A 100 -14.44 7.11 6.32
C GLU A 100 -13.30 6.96 7.34
N LEU A 101 -12.07 6.72 6.86
CA LEU A 101 -10.89 6.62 7.72
C LEU A 101 -10.53 7.94 8.39
N GLU A 102 -10.65 9.06 7.69
CA GLU A 102 -10.46 10.40 8.24
C GLU A 102 -11.48 10.67 9.36
N MET A 103 -12.77 10.39 9.12
CA MET A 103 -13.80 10.55 10.14
C MET A 103 -13.56 9.65 11.36
N ALA A 104 -13.23 8.38 11.15
CA ALA A 104 -12.94 7.45 12.24
C ALA A 104 -11.72 7.90 13.06
N ARG A 105 -10.69 8.43 12.38
CA ARG A 105 -9.50 8.99 13.03
C ARG A 105 -9.83 10.21 13.87
N GLU A 106 -10.59 11.18 13.33
CA GLU A 106 -11.02 12.37 14.07
C GLU A 106 -11.84 12.00 15.32
N MET A 107 -12.74 11.01 15.20
CA MET A 107 -13.51 10.52 16.34
C MET A 107 -12.61 9.89 17.41
N ALA A 108 -11.64 9.05 17.01
CA ALA A 108 -10.71 8.43 17.93
C ALA A 108 -9.83 9.48 18.64
N GLU A 109 -9.30 10.46 17.90
CA GLU A 109 -8.51 11.56 18.47
C GLU A 109 -9.33 12.42 19.45
N ALA A 110 -10.61 12.65 19.15
CA ALA A 110 -11.51 13.36 20.07
C ALA A 110 -11.81 12.55 21.35
N GLU A 111 -11.95 11.24 21.24
CA GLU A 111 -12.16 10.36 22.38
C GLU A 111 -10.93 10.29 23.28
N THR A 112 -9.73 10.14 22.70
CA THR A 112 -8.47 10.13 23.46
C THR A 112 -8.25 11.45 24.18
N ALA A 113 -8.47 12.59 23.51
CA ALA A 113 -8.35 13.91 24.12
C ALA A 113 -9.32 14.10 25.32
N ARG A 114 -10.55 13.60 25.20
CA ARG A 114 -11.52 13.63 26.32
C ARG A 114 -11.07 12.75 27.48
N ALA A 115 -10.58 11.54 27.19
CA ALA A 115 -10.10 10.62 28.21
C ALA A 115 -8.89 11.19 28.96
N GLU A 116 -7.93 11.80 28.26
CA GLU A 116 -6.79 12.49 28.85
C GLU A 116 -7.21 13.67 29.72
N HIS A 117 -8.17 14.47 29.25
CA HIS A 117 -8.69 15.59 30.03
C HIS A 117 -9.34 15.13 31.34
N GLU A 118 -10.20 14.10 31.30
CA GLU A 118 -10.84 13.60 32.51
C GLU A 118 -9.84 12.92 33.44
N ARG A 119 -8.85 12.18 32.90
CA ARG A 119 -7.73 11.63 33.70
C ARG A 119 -6.99 12.72 34.47
N GLY A 120 -6.58 13.79 33.78
CA GLY A 120 -5.92 14.93 34.41
C GLY A 120 -6.80 15.60 35.47
N ARG A 121 -8.12 15.67 35.24
CA ARG A 121 -9.08 16.21 36.22
C ARG A 121 -9.16 15.34 37.47
N VAL A 122 -9.22 14.02 37.31
CA VAL A 122 -9.21 13.05 38.42
C VAL A 122 -7.91 13.13 39.20
N GLU A 123 -6.76 13.19 38.53
CA GLU A 123 -5.45 13.37 39.15
C GLU A 123 -5.37 14.61 40.04
N LEU A 124 -5.86 15.75 39.53
CA LEU A 124 -5.90 17.01 40.27
C LEU A 124 -6.80 16.92 41.51
N LEU A 125 -8.00 16.35 41.36
CA LEU A 125 -8.94 16.15 42.47
C LEU A 125 -8.34 15.23 43.54
N LEU A 126 -7.72 14.12 43.15
CA LEU A 126 -7.06 13.20 44.08
C LEU A 126 -5.88 13.86 44.81
N ARG A 127 -5.10 14.68 44.09
CA ARG A 127 -4.03 15.49 44.69
C ARG A 127 -4.57 16.45 45.73
N GLU A 128 -5.67 17.12 45.44
CA GLU A 128 -6.30 18.05 46.37
C GLU A 128 -6.86 17.34 47.61
N VAL A 129 -7.61 16.24 47.44
CA VAL A 129 -8.14 15.45 48.55
C VAL A 129 -7.00 14.97 49.44
N THR A 130 -5.93 14.43 48.85
CA THR A 130 -4.76 13.96 49.61
C THR A 130 -4.15 15.09 50.45
N HIS A 131 -3.95 16.26 49.84
CA HIS A 131 -3.41 17.42 50.54
C HIS A 131 -4.33 17.86 51.69
N ARG A 132 -5.64 17.90 51.48
CA ARG A 132 -6.63 18.23 52.51
C ARG A 132 -6.65 17.22 53.65
N VAL A 133 -6.57 15.92 53.35
CA VAL A 133 -6.50 14.87 54.39
C VAL A 133 -5.23 15.05 55.23
N GLY A 134 -4.07 15.27 54.60
CA GLY A 134 -2.83 15.54 55.33
C GLY A 134 -2.93 16.78 56.24
N ASN A 135 -3.53 17.86 55.74
CA ASN A 135 -3.79 19.07 56.53
C ASN A 135 -4.72 18.80 57.73
N ASN A 136 -5.78 18.01 57.51
CA ASN A 136 -6.73 17.65 58.57
C ASN A 136 -6.05 16.78 59.64
N LEU A 137 -5.27 15.77 59.24
CA LEU A 137 -4.52 14.92 60.18
C LEU A 137 -3.51 15.73 61.00
N ALA A 138 -2.81 16.68 60.37
CA ALA A 138 -1.89 17.59 61.08
C ALA A 138 -2.61 18.50 62.09
N MET A 139 -3.80 19.00 61.73
CA MET A 139 -4.64 19.79 62.64
C MET A 139 -5.11 18.96 63.84
N VAL A 140 -5.59 17.73 63.61
CA VAL A 140 -6.02 16.82 64.68
C VAL A 140 -4.84 16.49 65.60
N SER A 141 -3.66 16.17 65.06
CA SER A 141 -2.44 15.93 65.84
C SER A 141 -2.06 17.13 66.71
N SER A 142 -2.20 18.35 66.18
CA SER A 142 -1.95 19.59 66.93
C SER A 142 -2.94 19.80 68.07
N LEU A 143 -4.23 19.52 67.84
CA LEU A 143 -5.27 19.58 68.86
C LEU A 143 -5.03 18.57 69.98
N LEU A 144 -4.68 17.33 69.64
CA LEU A 144 -4.35 16.29 70.63
C LEU A 144 -3.16 16.72 71.50
N ARG A 145 -2.11 17.29 70.89
CA ARG A 145 -0.96 17.84 71.62
C ARG A 145 -1.38 18.95 72.59
N MET A 146 -2.28 19.84 72.17
CA MET A 146 -2.80 20.91 73.05
C MET A 146 -3.66 20.36 74.20
N GLN A 147 -4.46 19.33 73.97
CA GLN A 147 -5.26 18.70 75.03
C GLN A 147 -4.38 17.94 76.02
N GLN A 148 -3.38 17.20 75.54
CA GLN A 148 -2.38 16.53 76.37
C GLN A 148 -1.66 17.50 77.31
N ALA A 149 -1.34 18.72 76.83
CA ALA A 149 -0.69 19.75 77.64
C ALA A 149 -1.55 20.25 78.82
N LYS A 150 -2.88 20.08 78.77
CA LYS A 150 -3.85 20.53 79.79
C LYS A 150 -4.26 19.43 80.78
N LEU A 151 -3.76 18.20 80.61
CA LEU A 151 -4.09 17.06 81.45
C LEU A 151 -3.06 16.86 82.55
N ASP A 152 -3.52 16.67 83.78
CA ASP A 152 -2.68 16.35 84.94
C ASP A 152 -2.54 14.82 85.16
N ASP A 153 -3.46 14.03 84.62
CA ASP A 153 -3.41 12.56 84.69
C ASP A 153 -2.39 11.99 83.70
N ASN A 154 -1.35 11.33 84.23
CA ASN A 154 -0.30 10.69 83.45
C ASN A 154 -0.83 9.55 82.55
N GLY A 155 -1.89 8.84 82.97
CA GLY A 155 -2.52 7.79 82.17
C GLY A 155 -3.18 8.34 80.90
N ALA A 156 -3.99 9.39 81.05
CA ALA A 156 -4.62 10.09 79.94
C ALA A 156 -3.60 10.74 78.99
N ARG A 157 -2.48 11.28 79.51
CA ARG A 157 -1.40 11.83 78.67
C ARG A 157 -0.73 10.76 77.80
N ALA A 158 -0.46 9.58 78.35
CA ALA A 158 0.11 8.47 77.60
C ALA A 158 -0.85 7.99 76.49
N ALA A 159 -2.14 7.87 76.79
CA ALA A 159 -3.16 7.48 75.81
C ALA A 159 -3.26 8.46 74.62
N LEU A 160 -3.17 9.77 74.88
CA LEU A 160 -3.17 10.80 73.82
C LEU A 160 -1.88 10.78 73.00
N GLU A 161 -0.73 10.50 73.61
CA GLU A 161 0.54 10.33 72.89
C GLU A 161 0.46 9.14 71.91
N THR A 162 -0.06 7.99 72.37
CA THR A 162 -0.29 6.83 71.49
C THR A 162 -1.26 7.16 70.35
N ALA A 163 -2.34 7.90 70.61
CA ALA A 163 -3.28 8.33 69.58
C ALA A 163 -2.63 9.25 68.54
N ARG A 164 -1.76 10.16 68.98
CA ARG A 164 -0.98 11.04 68.11
C ARG A 164 0.01 10.26 67.23
N GLY A 165 0.72 9.30 67.81
CA GLY A 165 1.62 8.40 67.07
C GLY A 165 0.89 7.65 65.95
N ARG A 166 -0.29 7.10 66.25
CA ARG A 166 -1.15 6.44 65.24
C ARG A 166 -1.56 7.37 64.09
N ILE A 167 -1.94 8.62 64.37
CA ILE A 167 -2.28 9.60 63.35
C ILE A 167 -1.06 9.93 62.47
N GLN A 168 0.13 10.01 63.06
CA GLN A 168 1.37 10.23 62.33
C GLN A 168 1.65 9.07 61.35
N THR A 169 1.53 7.82 61.81
CA THR A 169 1.66 6.63 60.97
C THR A 169 0.65 6.62 59.81
N ILE A 170 -0.61 6.97 60.07
CA ILE A 170 -1.65 7.06 59.03
C ILE A 170 -1.30 8.13 57.98
N SER A 171 -0.81 9.29 58.43
CA SER A 171 -0.39 10.39 57.52
C SER A 171 0.78 9.98 56.63
N THR A 172 1.76 9.27 57.19
CA THR A 172 2.91 8.73 56.44
C THR A 172 2.47 7.67 55.42
N ALA A 173 1.61 6.73 55.83
CA ALA A 173 1.06 5.72 54.93
C ALA A 173 0.26 6.35 53.78
N GLN A 174 -0.58 7.35 54.08
CA GLN A 174 -1.38 8.08 53.09
C GLN A 174 -0.51 8.81 52.06
N ARG A 175 0.63 9.39 52.46
CA ARG A 175 1.57 10.05 51.54
C ARG A 175 2.32 9.04 50.66
N ARG A 176 2.68 7.88 51.21
CA ARG A 176 3.40 6.80 50.51
C ARG A 176 2.54 6.08 49.47
N LEU A 177 1.26 5.83 49.76
CA LEU A 177 0.30 5.27 48.80
C LEU A 177 0.14 6.10 47.51
N ARG A 178 0.49 7.39 47.54
CA ARG A 178 0.40 8.29 46.37
C ARG A 178 1.70 8.40 45.57
N LEU A 179 2.83 7.89 46.08
CA LEU A 179 4.14 8.00 45.43
C LEU A 179 4.38 6.93 44.34
N GLY A 180 3.39 6.10 44.01
CA GLY A 180 3.39 5.36 42.75
C GLY A 180 3.10 6.30 41.59
N ASP A 181 4.08 6.49 40.69
CA ASP A 181 4.09 7.51 39.63
C ASP A 181 2.85 7.54 38.72
N ASP A 182 2.05 6.46 38.66
CA ASP A 182 0.94 6.35 37.70
C ASP A 182 -0.47 6.31 38.31
N LEU A 183 -0.66 6.45 39.64
CA LEU A 183 -1.94 6.21 40.34
C LEU A 183 -2.59 4.82 40.09
N GLN A 184 -2.00 4.01 39.20
CA GLN A 184 -2.45 2.69 38.77
C GLN A 184 -1.58 1.57 39.31
N SER A 185 -0.47 1.89 39.98
CA SER A 185 0.35 0.86 40.60
C SER A 185 1.02 1.40 41.86
N THR A 186 0.83 0.69 42.97
CA THR A 186 1.53 0.97 44.21
C THR A 186 2.39 -0.22 44.59
N ARG A 187 3.66 0.04 44.91
CA ARG A 187 4.56 -0.95 45.52
C ARG A 187 4.14 -1.21 46.96
N ALA A 188 3.32 -2.24 47.14
CA ALA A 188 2.83 -2.67 48.44
C ALA A 188 3.96 -3.18 49.34
N ASP A 189 5.02 -3.75 48.76
CA ASP A 189 6.22 -4.17 49.49
C ASP A 189 6.89 -3.00 50.22
N SER A 190 7.11 -1.88 49.52
CA SER A 190 7.73 -0.68 50.10
C SER A 190 6.83 0.00 51.14
N LEU A 191 5.51 -0.12 51.00
CA LEU A 191 4.55 0.36 51.99
C LEU A 191 4.56 -0.50 53.26
N LEU A 192 4.57 -1.82 53.12
CA LEU A 192 4.55 -2.76 54.24
C LEU A 192 5.83 -2.67 55.07
N GLU A 193 6.99 -2.55 54.44
CA GLU A 193 8.27 -2.34 55.11
C GLU A 193 8.27 -1.06 55.97
N ALA A 194 7.76 0.02 55.39
CA ALA A 194 7.54 1.28 56.05
C ALA A 194 6.61 1.19 57.26
N VAL A 195 5.47 0.51 57.13
CA VAL A 195 4.49 0.34 58.21
C VAL A 195 5.07 -0.51 59.33
N VAL A 196 5.79 -1.59 59.02
CA VAL A 196 6.46 -2.43 60.02
C VAL A 196 7.53 -1.62 60.78
N SER A 197 8.31 -0.79 60.09
CA SER A 197 9.29 0.10 60.73
C SER A 197 8.61 1.09 61.67
N ASP A 198 7.58 1.80 61.21
CA ASP A 198 6.86 2.79 62.03
C ASP A 198 6.19 2.12 63.27
N LEU A 199 5.70 0.88 63.11
CA LEU A 199 5.08 0.12 64.21
C LEU A 199 6.13 -0.39 65.21
N ALA A 200 7.29 -0.83 64.71
CA ALA A 200 8.41 -1.25 65.54
C ALA A 200 8.91 -0.07 66.40
N ASP A 201 9.10 1.11 65.78
CA ASP A 201 9.52 2.33 66.48
C ASP A 201 8.51 2.77 67.55
N ALA A 202 7.21 2.66 67.27
CA ALA A 202 6.16 3.06 68.20
C ALA A 202 5.90 2.05 69.34
N ALA A 203 6.13 0.75 69.10
CA ALA A 203 5.86 -0.30 70.09
C ALA A 203 7.08 -0.65 70.95
N LEU A 204 8.30 -0.36 70.47
CA LEU A 204 9.56 -0.75 71.09
C LEU A 204 10.28 0.48 71.65
N GLU A 205 9.65 1.18 72.60
CA GLU A 205 10.31 2.22 73.41
C GLU A 205 11.46 1.67 74.26
N SER A 206 11.58 0.34 74.41
CA SER A 206 12.67 -0.34 75.13
C SER A 206 13.38 -1.36 74.25
N SER A 207 14.69 -1.19 74.14
CA SER A 207 15.63 -1.71 73.14
C SER A 207 15.92 -3.23 73.18
N THR A 208 14.93 -4.08 73.50
CA THR A 208 15.16 -5.52 73.70
C THR A 208 14.73 -6.40 72.52
N ILE A 209 13.97 -5.88 71.55
CA ILE A 209 13.42 -6.68 70.43
C ILE A 209 13.84 -6.05 69.10
N ALA A 210 14.43 -6.86 68.22
CA ALA A 210 14.73 -6.48 66.84
C ALA A 210 13.63 -7.02 65.91
N VAL A 211 13.00 -6.13 65.14
CA VAL A 211 11.98 -6.50 64.14
C VAL A 211 12.65 -6.49 62.77
N SER A 212 12.62 -7.61 62.07
CA SER A 212 13.02 -7.71 60.67
C SER A 212 11.81 -8.03 59.80
N SER A 213 11.73 -7.39 58.64
CA SER A 213 10.72 -7.66 57.63
C SER A 213 11.38 -7.84 56.28
N SER A 214 10.90 -8.83 55.51
CA SER A 214 11.30 -9.07 54.13
C SER A 214 10.03 -9.27 53.33
N PHE A 215 9.82 -8.40 52.34
CA PHE A 215 8.69 -8.46 51.43
C PHE A 215 9.22 -8.67 50.02
N GLU A 216 8.63 -9.63 49.30
CA GLU A 216 8.90 -9.79 47.87
C GLU A 216 8.24 -8.63 47.10
N PRO A 217 8.85 -8.11 46.02
CA PRO A 217 8.30 -6.96 45.29
C PRO A 217 6.85 -7.22 44.88
N LEU A 218 5.92 -6.44 45.42
CA LEU A 218 4.49 -6.62 45.22
C LEU A 218 3.90 -5.34 44.66
N VAL A 219 3.58 -5.37 43.37
CA VAL A 219 2.89 -4.27 42.71
C VAL A 219 1.40 -4.58 42.72
N VAL A 220 0.62 -3.71 43.37
CA VAL A 220 -0.85 -3.78 43.34
C VAL A 220 -1.33 -2.76 42.34
N SER A 221 -2.06 -3.23 41.32
CA SER A 221 -2.71 -2.44 40.28
C SER A 221 -4.17 -2.17 40.57
#